data_AF-A0A7S3E4R6-F1
#
_entry.id   AF-A0A7S3E4R6-F1
#
_cell.length_a   1.000
_cell.length_b   1.000
_cell.length_c   1.000
_cell.angle_alpha   90.00
_cell.angle_beta   90.00
_cell.angle_gamma   90.00
#
_symmetry.space_group_name_H-M   'P 1'
#
loop_
_entity.id
_entity.type
_entity.pdbx_description
1 polymer ?
#
loop_
_entity_poly.entity_id
_entity_poly.type
_entity_poly.pdbx_seq_one_letter_code
_entity_poly.pdbx_strand_id
1 'polypeptide(L)'
;SEEIEGDPAYEEYVQVYASFATASINYEENLVFPLLSIFFWTCGLVGTILIYRRNCRPQWVLVLLEAVFLVQIVLMGWRLGQENLTNLQAGGWWTNFGRFGNWVAAIGYFYLPVFLLLFYVPLQFLQTSFILFMAMLVMLVIVPLVKNGWVIYSPERIKEQLLVWYENDDYDKRICFDPNFEDLCIGAAQWNYAFPASTIIFIGIMIVFASFSSSVTSRRNYITRRLVKVLMQQQKKDREDLILSIFPKTVAKHMLEKQTSETAVDSTRTLRDINAQNYTAARMHQ
;
A
#
# COMPACT_ATOMS: atom_id res chain seq x y z
N SER A 1 -27.54 -0.35 57.35
CA SER A 1 -26.51 -0.38 56.28
C SER A 1 -26.84 -1.51 55.33
N GLU A 2 -28.08 -1.51 54.87
CA GLU A 2 -28.71 -2.50 54.00
C GLU A 2 -29.53 -1.69 52.99
N GLU A 3 -29.61 -2.21 51.76
CA GLU A 3 -30.40 -1.71 50.63
C GLU A 3 -29.89 -0.45 49.91
N ILE A 4 -28.72 -0.58 49.27
CA ILE A 4 -28.47 0.08 47.96
C ILE A 4 -28.03 -1.01 46.98
N GLU A 5 -28.78 -2.11 46.94
CA GLU A 5 -28.56 -3.26 46.06
C GLU A 5 -29.88 -3.45 45.31
N GLY A 6 -30.04 -2.70 44.21
CA GLY A 6 -31.28 -2.68 43.42
C GLY A 6 -31.68 -1.34 42.80
N ASP A 7 -30.89 -0.27 42.98
CA ASP A 7 -31.13 0.98 42.23
C ASP A 7 -30.65 0.78 40.77
N PRO A 8 -31.54 0.82 39.77
CA PRO A 8 -31.17 0.61 38.36
C PRO A 8 -30.13 1.63 37.87
N ALA A 9 -30.05 2.80 38.49
CA ALA A 9 -29.02 3.79 38.19
C ALA A 9 -27.61 3.33 38.61
N TYR A 10 -27.51 2.50 39.66
CA TYR A 10 -26.24 1.92 40.11
C TYR A 10 -25.80 0.78 39.18
N GLU A 11 -26.72 -0.06 38.69
CA GLU A 11 -26.41 -1.08 37.69
C GLU A 11 -25.91 -0.49 36.36
N GLU A 12 -26.54 0.61 35.90
CA GLU A 12 -26.08 1.35 34.71
C GLU A 12 -24.68 1.93 34.93
N TYR A 13 -24.40 2.50 36.11
CA TYR A 13 -23.09 3.04 36.45
C TYR A 13 -21.99 1.96 36.49
N VAL A 14 -22.31 0.78 37.04
CA VAL A 14 -21.40 -0.37 37.10
C VAL A 14 -21.16 -0.94 35.69
N GLN A 15 -22.16 -0.99 34.82
CA GLN A 15 -21.98 -1.39 33.41
C GLN A 15 -21.11 -0.40 32.63
N VAL A 16 -21.31 0.91 32.84
CA VAL A 16 -20.45 1.93 32.22
C VAL A 16 -19.02 1.80 32.72
N TYR A 17 -18.78 1.64 34.03
CA TYR A 17 -17.43 1.45 34.55
C TYR A 17 -16.79 0.12 34.12
N ALA A 18 -17.57 -0.97 34.01
CA ALA A 18 -17.08 -2.24 33.49
C ALA A 18 -16.72 -2.16 31.99
N SER A 19 -17.47 -1.38 31.20
CA SER A 19 -17.12 -1.11 29.79
C SER A 19 -15.88 -0.22 29.64
N PHE A 20 -15.65 0.73 30.55
CA PHE A 20 -14.39 1.49 30.61
C PHE A 20 -13.20 0.65 31.08
N ALA A 21 -13.39 -0.26 32.05
CA ALA A 21 -12.34 -1.15 32.54
C ALA A 21 -11.91 -2.17 31.47
N THR A 22 -12.87 -2.74 30.73
CA THR A 22 -12.56 -3.59 29.56
C THR A 22 -11.92 -2.79 28.41
N ALA A 23 -12.28 -1.52 28.22
CA ALA A 23 -11.58 -0.63 27.30
C ALA A 23 -10.12 -0.35 27.73
N SER A 24 -9.82 -0.32 29.03
CA SER A 24 -8.45 -0.13 29.54
C SER A 24 -7.53 -1.35 29.34
N ILE A 25 -8.07 -2.57 29.38
CA ILE A 25 -7.30 -3.79 29.05
C ILE A 25 -6.92 -3.82 27.56
N ASN A 26 -7.74 -3.22 26.70
CA ASN A 26 -7.44 -3.07 25.27
C ASN A 26 -6.35 -2.01 24.97
N TYR A 27 -5.97 -1.15 25.92
CA TYR A 27 -4.97 -0.10 25.65
C TYR A 27 -3.56 -0.66 25.44
N GLU A 28 -3.16 -1.70 26.19
CA GLU A 28 -1.85 -2.33 26.03
C GLU A 28 -1.75 -3.04 24.67
N GLU A 29 -2.78 -3.80 24.29
CA GLU A 29 -2.82 -4.46 22.97
C GLU A 29 -2.83 -3.44 21.82
N ASN A 30 -3.56 -2.33 21.96
CA ASN A 30 -3.61 -1.26 20.96
C ASN A 30 -2.26 -0.54 20.75
N LEU A 31 -1.37 -0.53 21.74
CA LEU A 31 -0.02 0.06 21.65
C LEU A 31 1.00 -0.91 21.06
N VAL A 32 0.84 -2.21 21.29
CA VAL A 32 1.80 -3.23 20.79
C VAL A 32 1.86 -3.24 19.26
N PHE A 33 0.74 -3.13 18.54
CA PHE A 33 0.75 -3.19 17.07
C PHE A 33 1.48 -2.03 16.39
N PRO A 34 1.21 -0.75 16.73
CA PRO A 34 1.98 0.37 16.20
C PRO A 34 3.47 0.23 16.52
N LEU A 35 3.83 -0.19 17.74
CA LEU A 35 5.22 -0.37 18.15
C LEU A 35 5.92 -1.47 17.35
N LEU A 36 5.27 -2.62 17.14
CA LEU A 36 5.80 -3.70 16.29
C LEU A 36 5.95 -3.22 14.84
N SER A 37 4.96 -2.51 14.30
CA SER A 37 5.04 -1.97 12.94
C SER A 37 6.22 -1.01 12.80
N ILE A 38 6.37 -0.05 13.71
CA ILE A 38 7.51 0.88 13.75
C ILE A 38 8.83 0.11 13.86
N PHE A 39 8.89 -0.90 14.72
CA PHE A 39 10.07 -1.75 14.88
C PHE A 39 10.45 -2.46 13.56
N PHE A 40 9.51 -3.11 12.87
CA PHE A 40 9.81 -3.78 11.60
C PHE A 40 10.21 -2.81 10.49
N TRP A 41 9.55 -1.65 10.39
CA TRP A 41 9.91 -0.61 9.42
C TRP A 41 11.29 -0.02 9.69
N THR A 42 11.62 0.25 10.96
CA THR A 42 12.95 0.74 11.34
C THR A 42 14.03 -0.31 11.12
N CYS A 43 13.78 -1.58 11.45
CA CYS A 43 14.68 -2.69 11.12
C CYS A 43 14.88 -2.84 9.61
N GLY A 44 13.81 -2.72 8.80
CA GLY A 44 13.88 -2.69 7.35
C GLY A 44 14.76 -1.56 6.83
N LEU A 45 14.57 -0.35 7.35
CA LEU A 45 15.38 0.82 7.00
C LEU A 45 16.86 0.64 7.37
N VAL A 46 17.15 0.18 8.59
CA VAL A 46 18.53 -0.10 9.02
C VAL A 46 19.15 -1.19 8.14
N GLY A 47 18.40 -2.25 7.84
CA GLY A 47 18.85 -3.35 6.98
C GLY A 47 19.18 -2.88 5.57
N THR A 48 18.35 -2.03 4.95
CA THR A 48 18.64 -1.46 3.63
C THR A 48 19.91 -0.62 3.63
N ILE A 49 20.11 0.24 4.64
CA ILE A 49 21.34 1.04 4.80
C ILE A 49 22.58 0.14 4.92
N LEU A 50 22.50 -0.94 5.70
CA LEU A 50 23.61 -1.88 5.87
C LEU A 50 23.95 -2.63 4.57
N ILE A 51 22.94 -3.05 3.81
CA ILE A 51 23.11 -3.71 2.50
C ILE A 51 23.83 -2.77 1.52
N TYR A 52 23.43 -1.49 1.48
CA TYR A 52 24.10 -0.48 0.65
C TYR A 52 25.54 -0.23 1.09
N ARG A 53 25.80 -0.09 2.39
CA ARG A 53 27.15 0.13 2.93
C ARG A 53 28.10 -1.03 2.65
N ARG A 54 27.60 -2.26 2.65
CA ARG A 54 28.41 -3.46 2.35
C ARG A 54 28.56 -3.75 0.86
N ASN A 55 28.05 -2.88 -0.01
CA ASN A 55 28.07 -3.07 -1.47
C ASN A 55 27.50 -4.43 -1.90
N CYS A 56 26.47 -4.90 -1.16
CA CYS A 56 25.78 -6.15 -1.46
C CYS A 56 24.96 -6.00 -2.75
N ARG A 57 24.54 -7.15 -3.31
CA ARG A 57 23.68 -7.14 -4.50
C ARG A 57 22.36 -6.40 -4.20
N PRO A 58 21.89 -5.50 -5.10
CA PRO A 58 20.67 -4.73 -4.88
C PRO A 58 19.40 -5.60 -4.75
N GLN A 59 19.44 -6.84 -5.22
CA GLN A 59 18.38 -7.83 -5.05
C GLN A 59 18.03 -8.08 -3.58
N TRP A 60 19.00 -7.99 -2.67
CA TRP A 60 18.75 -8.17 -1.24
C TRP A 60 17.88 -7.07 -0.63
N VAL A 61 17.95 -5.85 -1.17
CA VAL A 61 17.07 -4.74 -0.76
C VAL A 61 15.62 -5.06 -1.10
N LEU A 62 15.39 -5.65 -2.29
CA LEU A 62 14.06 -6.03 -2.75
C LEU A 62 13.46 -7.12 -1.86
N VAL A 63 14.23 -8.18 -1.56
CA VAL A 63 13.79 -9.27 -0.67
C VAL A 63 13.48 -8.77 0.74
N LEU A 64 14.34 -7.90 1.29
CA LEU A 64 14.11 -7.32 2.61
C LEU A 64 12.83 -6.49 2.65
N LEU A 65 12.60 -5.67 1.61
CA LEU A 65 11.40 -4.86 1.51
C LEU A 65 10.14 -5.75 1.40
N GLU A 66 10.19 -6.81 0.60
CA GLU A 66 9.12 -7.80 0.50
C GLU A 66 8.75 -8.38 1.87
N ALA A 67 9.77 -8.82 2.62
CA ALA A 67 9.58 -9.37 3.96
C ALA A 67 8.92 -8.37 4.91
N VAL A 68 9.34 -7.10 4.90
CA VAL A 68 8.75 -6.04 5.74
C VAL A 68 7.27 -5.84 5.39
N PHE A 69 6.92 -5.79 4.10
CA PHE A 69 5.52 -5.69 3.66
C PHE A 69 4.70 -6.92 4.07
N LEU A 70 5.23 -8.13 3.92
CA LEU A 70 4.53 -9.35 4.33
C LEU A 70 4.27 -9.40 5.83
N VAL A 71 5.27 -9.04 6.66
CA VAL A 71 5.09 -8.93 8.12
C VAL A 71 4.03 -7.88 8.44
N GLN A 72 4.06 -6.73 7.76
CA GLN A 72 3.05 -5.71 7.94
C GLN A 72 1.64 -6.20 7.59
N ILE A 73 1.48 -6.94 6.48
CA ILE A 73 0.20 -7.55 6.09
C ILE A 73 -0.31 -8.49 7.20
N VAL A 74 0.58 -9.30 7.78
CA VAL A 74 0.22 -10.21 8.88
C VAL A 74 -0.20 -9.42 10.13
N LEU A 75 0.56 -8.40 10.53
CA LEU A 75 0.23 -7.57 11.69
C LEU A 75 -1.10 -6.84 11.52
N MET A 76 -1.33 -6.26 10.34
CA MET A 76 -2.58 -5.59 10.02
C MET A 76 -3.75 -6.58 9.99
N GLY A 77 -3.56 -7.77 9.39
CA GLY A 77 -4.60 -8.80 9.33
C GLY A 77 -4.93 -9.37 10.71
N TRP A 78 -3.92 -9.55 11.55
CA TRP A 78 -4.10 -9.93 12.95
C TRP A 78 -4.89 -8.89 13.72
N ARG A 79 -4.51 -7.61 13.61
CA ARG A 79 -5.22 -6.50 14.26
C ARG A 79 -6.67 -6.42 13.79
N LEU A 80 -6.91 -6.49 12.48
CA LEU A 80 -8.25 -6.53 11.90
C LEU A 80 -9.07 -7.74 12.40
N GLY A 81 -8.41 -8.87 12.67
CA GLY A 81 -9.05 -10.05 13.24
C GLY A 81 -9.33 -9.96 14.75
N GLN A 82 -8.55 -9.18 15.49
CA GLN A 82 -8.78 -8.94 16.93
C GLN A 82 -9.86 -7.90 17.17
N GLU A 83 -9.87 -6.83 16.37
CA GLU A 83 -11.00 -5.90 16.32
C GLU A 83 -12.23 -6.74 15.94
N ASN A 84 -13.16 -6.93 16.89
CA ASN A 84 -14.39 -7.63 16.61
C ASN A 84 -15.04 -6.90 15.42
N LEU A 85 -15.06 -7.54 14.25
CA LEU A 85 -15.66 -6.97 13.03
C LEU A 85 -17.12 -6.54 13.29
N THR A 86 -17.74 -7.12 14.30
CA THR A 86 -19.07 -6.82 14.84
C THR A 86 -19.11 -5.65 15.85
N ASN A 87 -18.05 -5.38 16.63
CA ASN A 87 -18.01 -4.34 17.67
C ASN A 87 -17.47 -2.98 17.19
N LEU A 88 -17.09 -2.84 15.92
CA LEU A 88 -16.85 -1.53 15.28
C LEU A 88 -18.11 -0.62 15.31
N GLN A 89 -19.23 -1.13 15.84
CA GLN A 89 -20.47 -0.43 16.15
C GLN A 89 -20.40 0.52 17.36
N ALA A 90 -19.42 0.38 18.28
CA ALA A 90 -19.44 1.10 19.56
C ALA A 90 -18.35 2.20 19.64
N GLY A 91 -18.71 3.46 19.37
CA GLY A 91 -18.04 4.62 19.98
C GLY A 91 -17.43 5.68 19.04
N GLY A 92 -18.11 6.83 18.96
CA GLY A 92 -17.51 8.18 19.04
C GLY A 92 -16.92 8.82 17.78
N TRP A 93 -16.02 8.14 17.06
CA TRP A 93 -15.35 8.71 15.87
C TRP A 93 -15.75 8.02 14.56
N TRP A 94 -16.28 6.79 14.65
CA TRP A 94 -16.74 5.98 13.53
C TRP A 94 -18.12 6.37 13.00
N THR A 95 -18.85 7.21 13.73
CA THR A 95 -20.19 7.70 13.36
C THR A 95 -20.19 8.62 12.15
N ASN A 96 -19.08 9.33 11.88
CA ASN A 96 -18.98 10.28 10.75
C ASN A 96 -18.67 9.61 9.40
N PHE A 97 -18.09 8.40 9.39
CA PHE A 97 -17.85 7.63 8.16
C PHE A 97 -19.00 6.69 7.79
N GLY A 98 -20.14 6.84 8.50
CA GLY A 98 -21.39 6.14 8.24
C GLY A 98 -21.73 5.19 9.38
N ARG A 99 -23.00 5.20 9.79
CA ARG A 99 -23.63 4.23 10.72
C ARG A 99 -23.33 2.75 10.35
N PHE A 100 -22.83 2.50 9.13
CA PHE A 100 -22.28 1.25 8.61
C PHE A 100 -20.76 1.14 8.81
N GLY A 101 -20.24 1.35 10.02
CA GLY A 101 -18.82 1.29 10.38
C GLY A 101 -18.18 -0.05 9.97
N ASN A 102 -17.80 -0.13 8.70
CA ASN A 102 -17.43 -1.37 8.06
C ASN A 102 -15.92 -1.57 8.24
N TRP A 103 -15.52 -2.76 8.65
CA TRP A 103 -14.12 -3.19 8.67
C TRP A 103 -13.44 -2.94 7.30
N VAL A 104 -14.20 -2.97 6.20
CA VAL A 104 -13.71 -2.62 4.87
C VAL A 104 -13.37 -1.13 4.72
N ALA A 105 -14.14 -0.23 5.33
CA ALA A 105 -13.79 1.19 5.37
C ALA A 105 -12.52 1.39 6.21
N ALA A 106 -12.37 0.65 7.32
CA ALA A 106 -11.14 0.66 8.09
C ALA A 106 -9.91 0.23 7.25
N ILE A 107 -10.07 -0.80 6.40
CA ILE A 107 -9.06 -1.18 5.39
C ILE A 107 -8.72 0.00 4.49
N GLY A 108 -9.73 0.66 3.90
CA GLY A 108 -9.53 1.77 2.98
C GLY A 108 -8.80 2.97 3.59
N TYR A 109 -9.12 3.36 4.82
CA TYR A 109 -8.59 4.59 5.43
C TYR A 109 -7.32 4.37 6.26
N PHE A 110 -7.19 3.26 6.97
CA PHE A 110 -6.09 3.05 7.91
C PHE A 110 -5.01 2.10 7.39
N TYR A 111 -5.39 1.10 6.61
CA TYR A 111 -4.46 0.05 6.17
C TYR A 111 -3.97 0.25 4.73
N LEU A 112 -4.83 0.78 3.84
CA LEU A 112 -4.49 1.09 2.44
C LEU A 112 -3.32 2.08 2.25
N PRO A 113 -3.17 3.15 3.06
CA PRO A 113 -2.13 4.17 2.82
C PRO A 113 -0.71 3.60 2.74
N VAL A 114 -0.42 2.52 3.46
CA VAL A 114 0.89 1.84 3.40
C VAL A 114 1.16 1.24 2.01
N PHE A 115 0.12 0.76 1.33
CA PHE A 115 0.23 0.20 -0.02
C PHE A 115 0.21 1.28 -1.11
N LEU A 116 -0.33 2.47 -0.85
CA LEU A 116 -0.23 3.60 -1.78
C LEU A 116 1.22 4.02 -2.02
N LEU A 117 2.14 3.74 -1.09
CA LEU A 117 3.58 3.92 -1.30
C LEU A 117 4.12 3.12 -2.49
N LEU A 118 3.52 1.97 -2.82
CA LEU A 118 3.88 1.16 -3.98
C LEU A 118 3.57 1.86 -5.31
N PHE A 119 2.68 2.87 -5.31
CA PHE A 119 2.42 3.71 -6.47
C PHE A 119 3.61 4.61 -6.78
N TYR A 120 4.22 5.19 -5.73
CA TYR A 120 5.33 6.14 -5.85
C TYR A 120 6.68 5.44 -6.01
N VAL A 121 6.85 4.28 -5.39
CA VAL A 121 8.07 3.49 -5.45
C VAL A 121 7.77 2.20 -6.21
N PRO A 122 7.84 2.22 -7.56
CA PRO A 122 7.51 1.05 -8.35
C PRO A 122 8.54 -0.05 -8.12
N LEU A 123 8.15 -1.07 -7.36
CA LEU A 123 8.86 -2.34 -7.28
C LEU A 123 8.76 -3.10 -8.60
N GLN A 124 9.52 -4.18 -8.70
CA GLN A 124 9.35 -5.11 -9.81
C GLN A 124 7.91 -5.60 -9.84
N PHE A 125 7.30 -5.58 -11.03
CA PHE A 125 5.89 -5.93 -11.23
C PHE A 125 5.46 -7.19 -10.47
N LEU A 126 6.26 -8.26 -10.56
CA LEU A 126 5.96 -9.55 -9.93
C LEU A 126 5.91 -9.45 -8.39
N GLN A 127 6.79 -8.63 -7.81
CA GLN A 127 6.85 -8.42 -6.37
C GLN A 127 5.67 -7.56 -5.90
N THR A 128 5.36 -6.48 -6.62
CA THR A 128 4.20 -5.63 -6.34
C THR A 128 2.89 -6.44 -6.41
N SER A 129 2.72 -7.24 -7.46
CA SER A 129 1.52 -8.05 -7.65
C SER A 129 1.40 -9.12 -6.56
N PHE A 130 2.51 -9.73 -6.14
CA PHE A 130 2.52 -10.70 -5.05
C PHE A 130 2.14 -10.06 -3.70
N ILE A 131 2.75 -8.92 -3.34
CA ILE A 131 2.43 -8.19 -2.10
C ILE A 131 0.95 -7.80 -2.07
N LEU A 132 0.42 -7.24 -3.16
CA LEU A 132 -0.98 -6.83 -3.24
C LEU A 132 -1.95 -8.02 -3.22
N PHE A 133 -1.60 -9.11 -3.91
CA PHE A 133 -2.39 -10.34 -3.86
C PHE A 133 -2.47 -10.88 -2.43
N MET A 134 -1.34 -10.95 -1.71
CA MET A 134 -1.30 -11.40 -0.32
C MET A 134 -2.08 -10.45 0.61
N ALA A 135 -1.97 -9.14 0.40
CA ALA A 135 -2.73 -8.15 1.17
C ALA A 135 -4.24 -8.33 0.98
N MET A 136 -4.71 -8.46 -0.27
CA MET A 136 -6.13 -8.68 -0.58
C MET A 136 -6.60 -10.03 -0.03
N LEU A 137 -5.79 -11.08 -0.16
CA LEU A 137 -6.14 -12.41 0.34
C LEU A 137 -6.26 -12.43 1.86
N VAL A 138 -5.34 -11.82 2.60
CA VAL A 138 -5.44 -11.75 4.07
C VAL A 138 -6.63 -10.89 4.49
N MET A 139 -6.74 -9.68 3.93
CA MET A 139 -7.70 -8.68 4.41
C MET A 139 -9.14 -8.93 3.98
N LEU A 140 -9.36 -9.37 2.74
CA LEU A 140 -10.71 -9.56 2.21
C LEU A 140 -11.18 -11.01 2.31
N VAL A 141 -10.27 -11.99 2.31
CA VAL A 141 -10.65 -13.41 2.28
C VAL A 141 -10.43 -14.07 3.64
N ILE A 142 -9.19 -14.17 4.10
CA ILE A 142 -8.84 -14.96 5.29
C ILE A 142 -9.49 -14.38 6.56
N VAL A 143 -9.22 -13.10 6.88
CA VAL A 143 -9.69 -12.50 8.14
C VAL A 143 -11.23 -12.51 8.22
N PRO A 144 -11.97 -12.07 7.19
CA PRO A 144 -13.43 -12.09 7.24
C PRO A 144 -14.01 -13.51 7.28
N LEU A 145 -13.34 -14.49 6.69
CA LEU A 145 -13.80 -15.89 6.73
C LEU A 145 -13.60 -16.50 8.12
N VAL A 146 -12.47 -16.24 8.78
CA VAL A 146 -12.20 -16.74 10.15
C VAL A 146 -13.11 -16.07 11.19
N LYS A 147 -13.50 -14.82 10.96
CA LYS A 147 -14.27 -14.01 11.91
C LYS A 147 -15.75 -13.88 11.55
N ASN A 148 -16.24 -14.66 10.58
CA ASN A 148 -17.61 -14.59 10.08
C ASN A 148 -18.03 -13.17 9.64
N GLY A 149 -17.08 -12.34 9.20
CA GLY A 149 -17.35 -10.96 8.76
C GLY A 149 -18.31 -10.91 7.56
N TRP A 150 -18.28 -11.93 6.70
CA TRP A 150 -19.21 -12.05 5.58
C TRP A 150 -20.66 -12.33 5.99
N VAL A 151 -20.89 -12.88 7.19
CA VAL A 151 -22.25 -13.15 7.70
C VAL A 151 -23.00 -11.85 7.98
N ILE A 152 -22.28 -10.76 8.26
CA ILE A 152 -22.84 -9.41 8.47
C ILE A 152 -23.56 -8.90 7.19
N TYR A 153 -23.21 -9.42 6.01
CA TYR A 153 -23.80 -9.02 4.73
C TYR A 153 -25.13 -9.72 4.42
N SER A 154 -25.52 -10.70 5.23
CA SER A 154 -26.79 -11.39 5.06
C SER A 154 -27.96 -10.41 5.26
N PRO A 155 -29.01 -10.46 4.42
CA PRO A 155 -30.19 -9.61 4.55
C PRO A 155 -30.78 -9.63 5.97
N GLU A 156 -30.77 -10.81 6.61
CA GLU A 156 -31.32 -11.01 7.95
C GLU A 156 -30.52 -10.25 9.02
N ARG A 157 -29.18 -10.29 8.95
CA ARG A 157 -28.32 -9.55 9.87
C ARG A 157 -28.38 -8.05 9.63
N ILE A 158 -28.47 -7.64 8.37
CA ILE A 158 -28.65 -6.23 8.02
C ILE A 158 -29.97 -5.71 8.60
N LYS A 159 -31.05 -6.48 8.46
CA LYS A 159 -32.36 -6.13 9.04
C LYS A 159 -32.32 -6.03 10.56
N GLU A 160 -31.66 -6.98 11.23
CA GLU A 160 -31.43 -6.95 12.68
C GLU A 160 -30.64 -5.70 13.10
N GLN A 161 -29.61 -5.33 12.35
CA GLN A 161 -28.82 -4.12 12.62
C GLN A 161 -29.60 -2.83 12.38
N LEU A 162 -30.38 -2.76 11.31
CA LEU A 162 -31.25 -1.61 11.03
C LEU A 162 -32.27 -1.41 12.15
N LEU A 163 -32.78 -2.49 12.77
CA LEU A 163 -33.71 -2.40 13.91
C LEU A 163 -33.08 -1.70 15.11
N VAL A 164 -31.84 -2.09 15.45
CA VAL A 164 -31.10 -1.52 16.58
C VAL A 164 -30.71 -0.07 16.28
N TRP A 165 -30.28 0.24 15.06
CA TRP A 165 -29.83 1.59 14.71
C TRP A 165 -30.95 2.61 14.65
N TYR A 166 -32.14 2.19 14.23
CA TYR A 166 -33.32 3.05 14.15
C TYR A 166 -34.22 2.93 15.37
N GLU A 167 -33.77 2.25 16.43
CA GLU A 167 -34.54 2.11 17.68
C GLU A 167 -34.92 3.48 18.28
N ASN A 168 -34.05 4.49 18.10
CA ASN A 168 -34.22 5.86 18.61
C ASN A 168 -34.64 6.89 17.55
N ASP A 169 -34.78 6.51 16.28
CA ASP A 169 -35.02 7.45 15.16
C ASP A 169 -36.33 7.09 14.43
N ASP A 170 -37.45 7.64 14.94
CA ASP A 170 -38.83 7.27 14.57
C ASP A 170 -39.17 7.47 13.09
N TYR A 171 -38.45 8.36 12.40
CA TYR A 171 -38.69 8.67 10.97
C TYR A 171 -38.07 7.61 10.06
N ASP A 172 -36.79 7.29 10.26
CA ASP A 172 -36.08 6.30 9.44
C ASP A 172 -36.59 4.88 9.71
N LYS A 173 -37.05 4.61 10.94
CA LYS A 173 -37.74 3.36 11.29
C LYS A 173 -39.05 3.17 10.52
N ARG A 174 -39.74 4.21 10.07
CA ARG A 174 -40.96 4.03 9.27
C ARG A 174 -40.65 3.70 7.82
N ILE A 175 -39.57 4.26 7.28
CA ILE A 175 -39.20 4.08 5.88
C ILE A 175 -38.59 2.70 5.65
N CYS A 176 -37.63 2.29 6.48
CA CYS A 176 -36.93 1.02 6.26
C CYS A 176 -37.69 -0.23 6.72
N PHE A 177 -38.81 -0.06 7.45
CA PHE A 177 -39.68 -1.16 7.87
C PHE A 177 -41.04 -1.16 7.16
N ASP A 178 -41.26 -0.26 6.21
CA ASP A 178 -42.37 -0.36 5.26
C ASP A 178 -42.06 -1.51 4.27
N PRO A 179 -42.97 -2.50 4.09
CA PRO A 179 -42.77 -3.61 3.15
C PRO A 179 -42.44 -3.17 1.72
N ASN A 180 -42.83 -1.96 1.31
CA ASN A 180 -42.56 -1.44 -0.02
C ASN A 180 -41.12 -0.93 -0.19
N PHE A 181 -40.42 -0.63 0.92
CA PHE A 181 -39.10 0.00 0.93
C PHE A 181 -38.03 -0.83 1.67
N GLU A 182 -38.41 -1.92 2.34
CA GLU A 182 -37.50 -2.82 3.06
C GLU A 182 -36.35 -3.30 2.16
N ASP A 183 -36.66 -3.82 0.98
CA ASP A 183 -35.65 -4.30 0.02
C ASP A 183 -34.69 -3.20 -0.44
N LEU A 184 -35.19 -1.96 -0.56
CA LEU A 184 -34.38 -0.82 -0.96
C LEU A 184 -33.38 -0.44 0.15
N CYS A 185 -33.81 -0.46 1.42
CA CYS A 185 -32.93 -0.19 2.56
C CYS A 185 -31.87 -1.29 2.74
N ILE A 186 -32.25 -2.56 2.61
CA ILE A 186 -31.31 -3.68 2.65
C ILE A 186 -30.30 -3.57 1.50
N GLY A 187 -30.77 -3.30 0.28
CA GLY A 187 -29.92 -3.12 -0.89
C GLY A 187 -28.94 -1.95 -0.76
N ALA A 188 -29.40 -0.81 -0.22
CA ALA A 188 -28.54 0.35 0.04
C ALA A 188 -27.47 0.04 1.10
N ALA A 189 -27.82 -0.68 2.16
CA ALA A 189 -26.86 -1.14 3.16
C ALA A 189 -25.82 -2.10 2.55
N GLN A 190 -26.27 -3.09 1.77
CA GLN A 190 -25.37 -4.01 1.04
C GLN A 190 -24.42 -3.25 0.12
N TRP A 191 -24.92 -2.24 -0.61
CA TRP A 191 -24.09 -1.40 -1.47
C TRP A 191 -23.04 -0.61 -0.68
N ASN A 192 -23.42 0.01 0.44
CA ASN A 192 -22.48 0.69 1.33
C ASN A 192 -21.39 -0.25 1.86
N TYR A 193 -21.70 -1.52 2.03
CA TYR A 193 -20.70 -2.51 2.41
C TYR A 193 -19.82 -3.00 1.24
N ALA A 194 -20.38 -3.12 0.04
CA ALA A 194 -19.67 -3.58 -1.15
C ALA A 194 -18.75 -2.49 -1.77
N PHE A 195 -19.15 -1.21 -1.67
CA PHE A 195 -18.45 -0.09 -2.31
C PHE A 195 -17.00 0.10 -1.82
N PRO A 196 -16.69 0.06 -0.51
CA PRO A 196 -15.30 0.14 -0.06
C PRO A 196 -14.46 -1.05 -0.54
N ALA A 197 -15.04 -2.25 -0.61
CA ALA A 197 -14.32 -3.45 -1.06
C ALA A 197 -13.98 -3.36 -2.54
N SER A 198 -14.94 -2.94 -3.36
CA SER A 198 -14.71 -2.72 -4.79
C SER A 198 -13.70 -1.61 -5.03
N THR A 199 -13.71 -0.54 -4.21
CA THR A 199 -12.73 0.55 -4.29
C THR A 199 -11.32 0.05 -3.97
N ILE A 200 -11.13 -0.77 -2.92
CA ILE A 200 -9.82 -1.35 -2.58
C ILE A 200 -9.29 -2.23 -3.72
N ILE A 201 -10.15 -3.10 -4.28
CA ILE A 201 -9.79 -3.97 -5.40
C ILE A 201 -9.41 -3.12 -6.62
N PHE A 202 -10.19 -2.08 -6.93
CA PHE A 202 -9.91 -1.17 -8.03
C PHE A 202 -8.56 -0.46 -7.86
N ILE A 203 -8.27 0.06 -6.67
CA ILE A 203 -6.98 0.69 -6.36
C ILE A 203 -5.84 -0.33 -6.49
N GLY A 204 -6.02 -1.56 -5.99
CA GLY A 204 -5.04 -2.63 -6.13
C GLY A 204 -4.71 -2.93 -7.60
N ILE A 205 -5.73 -3.05 -8.45
CA ILE A 205 -5.56 -3.24 -9.90
C ILE A 205 -4.80 -2.06 -10.52
N MET A 206 -5.13 -0.83 -10.15
CA MET A 206 -4.45 0.38 -10.64
C MET A 206 -2.96 0.39 -10.26
N ILE A 207 -2.61 -0.03 -9.05
CA ILE A 207 -1.20 -0.13 -8.62
C ILE A 207 -0.46 -1.21 -9.43
N VAL A 208 -1.08 -2.38 -9.64
CA VAL A 208 -0.51 -3.45 -10.46
C VAL A 208 -0.27 -2.97 -11.90
N PHE A 209 -1.23 -2.25 -12.47
CA PHE A 209 -1.13 -1.69 -13.82
C PHE A 209 -0.04 -0.61 -13.93
N ALA A 210 0.06 0.28 -12.94
CA ALA A 210 1.12 1.29 -12.86
C ALA A 210 2.50 0.63 -12.76
N SER A 211 2.64 -0.39 -11.91
CA SER A 211 3.89 -1.15 -11.76
C SER A 211 4.26 -1.91 -13.05
N PHE A 212 3.28 -2.49 -13.75
CA PHE A 212 3.48 -3.11 -15.06
C PHE A 212 4.01 -2.11 -16.09
N SER A 213 3.35 -0.95 -16.21
CA SER A 213 3.71 0.11 -17.16
C SER A 213 5.12 0.66 -16.90
N SER A 214 5.47 0.85 -15.62
CA SER A 214 6.81 1.27 -15.20
C SER A 214 7.88 0.23 -15.55
N SER A 215 7.58 -1.06 -15.33
CA SER A 215 8.48 -2.18 -15.65
C SER A 215 8.76 -2.28 -17.15
N VAL A 216 7.72 -2.20 -17.99
CA VAL A 216 7.85 -2.23 -19.46
C VAL A 216 8.67 -1.04 -19.95
N THR A 217 8.38 0.16 -19.45
CA THR A 217 9.11 1.38 -19.80
C THR A 217 10.58 1.30 -19.40
N SER A 218 10.86 0.81 -18.19
CA SER A 218 12.23 0.60 -17.70
C SER A 218 13.01 -0.40 -18.56
N ARG A 219 12.37 -1.51 -18.95
CA ARG A 219 12.97 -2.50 -19.85
C ARG A 219 13.24 -1.91 -21.23
N ARG A 220 12.30 -1.13 -21.78
CA ARG A 220 12.48 -0.45 -23.07
C ARG A 220 13.65 0.53 -23.02
N ASN A 221 13.71 1.37 -21.99
CA ASN A 221 14.80 2.33 -21.79
C ASN A 221 16.16 1.63 -21.64
N TYR A 222 16.22 0.50 -20.94
CA TYR A 222 17.43 -0.30 -20.85
C TYR A 222 17.89 -0.83 -22.21
N ILE A 223 16.97 -1.40 -22.99
CA ILE A 223 17.26 -1.90 -24.35
C ILE A 223 17.73 -0.76 -25.25
N THR A 224 17.04 0.39 -25.24
CA THR A 224 17.41 1.56 -26.04
C THR A 224 18.80 2.07 -25.66
N ARG A 225 19.10 2.21 -24.36
CA ARG A 225 20.44 2.61 -23.90
C ARG A 225 21.52 1.61 -24.34
N ARG A 226 21.23 0.32 -24.30
CA ARG A 226 22.15 -0.73 -24.75
C ARG A 226 22.37 -0.64 -26.26
N LEU A 227 21.30 -0.46 -27.04
CA LEU A 227 21.37 -0.34 -28.50
C LEU A 227 22.14 0.92 -28.91
N VAL A 228 21.91 2.06 -28.25
CA VAL A 228 22.69 3.30 -28.47
C VAL A 228 24.17 3.08 -28.15
N LYS A 229 24.51 2.41 -27.04
CA LYS A 229 25.91 2.07 -26.72
C LYS A 229 26.56 1.21 -27.81
N VAL A 230 25.85 0.21 -28.33
CA VAL A 230 26.34 -0.66 -29.41
C VAL A 230 26.52 0.13 -30.71
N LEU A 231 25.55 0.97 -31.09
CA LEU A 231 25.66 1.83 -32.27
C LEU A 231 26.81 2.83 -32.15
N MET A 232 27.02 3.44 -30.98
CA MET A 232 28.17 4.33 -30.74
C MET A 232 29.51 3.58 -30.83
N GLN A 233 29.59 2.35 -30.33
CA GLN A 233 30.79 1.52 -30.48
C GLN A 233 31.04 1.15 -31.94
N GLN A 234 29.98 0.84 -32.70
CA GLN A 234 30.09 0.54 -34.12
C GLN A 234 30.54 1.77 -34.92
N GLN A 235 29.93 2.93 -34.71
CA GLN A 235 30.33 4.18 -35.35
C GLN A 235 31.77 4.56 -35.02
N LYS A 236 32.22 4.32 -33.79
CA LYS A 236 33.62 4.53 -33.40
C LYS A 236 34.54 3.63 -34.21
N LYS A 237 34.22 2.34 -34.32
CA LYS A 237 35.00 1.37 -35.10
C LYS A 237 35.02 1.71 -36.60
N ASP A 238 33.88 2.05 -37.18
CA ASP A 238 33.78 2.43 -38.59
C ASP A 238 34.59 3.71 -38.89
N ARG A 239 34.60 4.69 -37.95
CA ARG A 239 35.47 5.87 -38.05
C ARG A 239 36.95 5.51 -37.96
N GLU A 240 37.32 4.64 -37.03
CA GLU A 240 38.71 4.16 -36.87
C GLU A 240 39.19 3.45 -38.15
N ASP A 241 38.38 2.55 -38.73
CA ASP A 241 38.68 1.86 -39.99
C ASP A 241 38.77 2.82 -41.18
N LEU A 242 37.91 3.85 -41.24
CA LEU A 242 37.99 4.88 -42.27
C LEU A 242 39.29 5.69 -42.17
N ILE A 243 39.68 6.11 -40.97
CA ILE A 243 40.93 6.85 -40.74
C ILE A 243 42.14 5.98 -41.13
N LEU A 244 42.12 4.69 -40.78
CA LEU A 244 43.19 3.75 -41.11
C LEU A 244 43.29 3.43 -42.60
N SER A 245 42.21 3.58 -43.37
CA SER A 245 42.21 3.35 -44.83
C SER A 245 42.65 4.58 -45.64
N ILE A 246 42.46 5.80 -45.12
CA ILE A 246 42.85 7.05 -45.78
C ILE A 246 44.28 7.48 -45.43
N PHE A 247 44.70 7.28 -44.18
CA PHE A 247 46.00 7.75 -43.68
C PHE A 247 47.00 6.61 -43.45
N PRO A 248 48.31 6.86 -43.66
CA PRO A 248 49.36 5.91 -43.28
C PRO A 248 49.27 5.55 -41.79
N LYS A 249 49.53 4.27 -41.45
CA LYS A 249 49.32 3.71 -40.10
C LYS A 249 49.96 4.51 -38.95
N THR A 250 51.09 5.17 -39.20
CA THR A 250 51.81 6.02 -38.23
C THR A 250 51.06 7.32 -37.92
N VAL A 251 50.45 7.95 -38.92
CA VAL A 251 49.68 9.20 -38.75
C VAL A 251 48.29 8.91 -38.18
N ALA A 252 47.65 7.83 -38.62
CA ALA A 252 46.35 7.39 -38.13
C ALA A 252 46.35 7.08 -36.62
N LYS A 253 47.37 6.37 -36.11
CA LYS A 253 47.51 6.10 -34.67
C LYS A 253 47.61 7.37 -33.83
N HIS A 254 48.39 8.35 -34.30
CA HIS A 254 48.60 9.60 -33.57
C HIS A 254 47.33 10.47 -33.53
N MET A 255 46.49 10.40 -34.57
CA MET A 255 45.18 11.07 -34.59
C MET A 255 44.16 10.39 -33.67
N LEU A 256 44.16 9.05 -33.59
CA LEU A 256 43.27 8.29 -32.72
C LEU A 256 43.61 8.45 -31.22
N GLU A 257 44.90 8.49 -30.87
CA GLU A 257 45.35 8.79 -29.49
C GLU A 257 44.99 10.22 -29.06
N LYS A 258 45.08 11.19 -29.98
CA LYS A 258 44.65 12.56 -29.71
C LYS A 258 43.13 12.66 -29.53
N GLN A 259 42.34 11.96 -30.35
CA GLN A 259 40.88 11.93 -30.18
C GLN A 259 40.46 11.24 -28.87
N THR A 260 41.10 10.14 -28.48
CA THR A 260 40.74 9.43 -27.25
C THR A 260 41.06 10.24 -25.99
N SER A 261 42.15 11.02 -26.01
CA SER A 261 42.49 11.95 -24.91
C SER A 261 41.55 13.15 -24.84
N GLU A 262 41.14 13.74 -25.97
CA GLU A 262 40.14 14.83 -26.01
C GLU A 262 38.73 14.33 -25.63
N THR A 263 38.32 13.16 -26.11
CA THR A 263 36.99 12.59 -25.81
C THR A 263 36.86 12.18 -24.34
N ALA A 264 37.94 11.76 -23.67
CA ALA A 264 37.92 11.45 -22.24
C ALA A 264 37.59 12.68 -21.36
N VAL A 265 38.03 13.87 -21.80
CA VAL A 265 37.76 15.16 -21.13
C VAL A 265 36.31 15.63 -21.41
N ASP A 266 35.76 15.34 -22.58
CA ASP A 266 34.39 15.73 -22.95
C ASP A 266 33.32 14.75 -22.46
N SER A 267 33.67 13.47 -22.30
CA SER A 267 32.81 12.44 -21.69
C SER A 267 32.49 12.74 -20.22
N THR A 268 33.44 13.37 -19.51
CA THR A 268 33.24 13.81 -18.12
C THR A 268 32.33 15.04 -18.02
N ARG A 269 32.30 15.90 -19.05
CA ARG A 269 31.34 17.02 -19.17
C ARG A 269 29.94 16.55 -19.51
N THR A 270 29.79 15.70 -20.52
CA THR A 270 28.48 15.17 -20.95
C THR A 270 27.80 14.29 -19.89
N LEU A 271 28.54 13.49 -19.12
CA LEU A 271 27.98 12.77 -17.96
C LEU A 271 27.52 13.74 -16.83
N ARG A 272 28.20 14.87 -16.67
CA ARG A 272 27.80 15.93 -15.73
C ARG A 272 26.53 16.64 -16.19
N ASP A 273 26.40 16.92 -17.49
CA ASP A 273 25.22 17.56 -18.07
C ASP A 273 24.00 16.64 -18.11
N ILE A 274 24.18 15.34 -18.38
CA ILE A 274 23.11 14.34 -18.30
C ILE A 274 22.64 14.17 -16.84
N ASN A 275 23.56 14.18 -15.87
CA ASN A 275 23.18 14.18 -14.46
C ASN A 275 22.48 15.49 -14.07
N ALA A 276 22.96 16.65 -14.52
CA ALA A 276 22.31 17.95 -14.26
C ALA A 276 20.90 18.04 -14.86
N GLN A 277 20.68 17.50 -16.07
CA GLN A 277 19.38 17.39 -16.71
C GLN A 277 18.44 16.42 -15.98
N ASN A 278 18.94 15.28 -15.47
CA ASN A 278 18.13 14.38 -14.66
C ASN A 278 17.75 15.00 -13.30
N TYR A 279 18.63 15.81 -12.71
CA TYR A 279 18.33 16.58 -11.48
C TYR A 279 17.31 17.69 -11.73
N THR A 280 17.33 18.36 -12.88
CA THR A 280 16.33 19.40 -13.23
C THR A 280 14.99 18.82 -13.65
N ALA A 281 14.99 17.69 -14.36
CA ALA A 281 13.76 16.94 -14.66
C ALA A 281 13.09 16.39 -13.40
N ALA A 282 13.88 15.88 -12.44
CA ALA A 282 13.35 15.43 -11.14
C ALA A 282 12.76 16.59 -10.31
N ARG A 283 13.27 17.81 -10.49
CA ARG A 283 12.79 19.02 -9.79
C ARG A 283 11.55 19.66 -10.44
N MET A 284 11.28 19.37 -11.71
CA MET A 284 10.05 19.80 -12.39
C MET A 284 8.87 18.84 -12.20
N HIS A 285 9.13 17.64 -11.66
CA HIS A 285 8.11 16.64 -11.31
C HIS A 285 7.79 16.58 -9.80
N GLN A 286 8.34 17.53 -9.01
CA GLN A 286 7.90 17.85 -7.64
C GLN A 286 7.03 19.10 -7.68
#